data_AF-A0A0F9SR43-F1
#
_entry.id   AF-A0A0F9SR43-F1
#
_cell.length_a   1.000
_cell.length_b   1.000
_cell.length_c   1.000
_cell.angle_alpha   90.00
_cell.angle_beta   90.00
_cell.angle_gamma   90.00
#
_symmetry.space_group_name_H-M   'P 1'
#
loop_
_entity.id
_entity.type
_entity.pdbx_description
1 polymer ?
#
loop_
_entity_poly.entity_id
_entity_poly.type
_entity_poly.pdbx_seq_one_letter_code
_entity_poly.pdbx_strand_id
1 'polypeptide(L)'
;MKQTIPEQLKGMRFNRVRFKEKRAFEPGWQNKPYTYEEISKYFPANNYGVICGKEVRALDDDTPTEELITLFIKTFGETFRVRGHLYFKFSNGHSKKIIFEKDGTHFGELQGEATYVVGPGCTHPSGELYEQKNDLPIIEVDYNKFEEVFRDLIKKKKKAIQRTSPSVRTTFSGDNISNIPLSSIISFGDLEDVGNNSLQGPHPLHGSDGGMNFRINTADNTWYCFRCQAGGGPSELIAVMEGIIDCGDAGSNCFTTDQGQEVIAVAREKYGLTVPEQDLGEIRGWANSVSIVNLAKKRNFEKCPKCDTAWRFQDSHGLYYCDTCKYGGGLPQFADMIIEERNRKSTAEEALSKL
;
A
#
# COMPACT_ATOMS: atom_id res chain seq x y z
N MET A 1 11.16 -4.87 -45.64
CA MET A 1 10.27 -5.81 -44.93
C MET A 1 9.22 -5.02 -44.19
N LYS A 2 7.95 -5.45 -44.23
CA LYS A 2 6.88 -4.79 -43.46
C LYS A 2 7.13 -5.11 -41.99
N GLN A 3 7.23 -4.09 -41.13
CA GLN A 3 7.32 -4.34 -39.68
C GLN A 3 6.04 -5.02 -39.23
N THR A 4 6.17 -6.15 -38.54
CA THR A 4 5.06 -6.91 -37.97
C THR A 4 5.29 -7.06 -36.48
N ILE A 5 4.20 -7.22 -35.73
CA ILE A 5 4.25 -7.57 -34.32
C ILE A 5 4.77 -9.02 -34.22
N PRO A 6 5.66 -9.34 -33.28
CA PRO A 6 6.16 -10.71 -33.09
C PRO A 6 5.08 -11.68 -32.62
N GLU A 7 5.14 -12.90 -33.14
CA GLU A 7 4.15 -13.96 -32.90
C GLU A 7 4.10 -14.41 -31.43
N GLN A 8 5.18 -14.23 -30.69
CA GLN A 8 5.27 -14.49 -29.24
C GLN A 8 4.29 -13.63 -28.43
N LEU A 9 3.86 -12.49 -28.99
CA LEU A 9 2.89 -11.59 -28.35
C LEU A 9 1.44 -11.95 -28.70
N LYS A 10 1.19 -13.02 -29.44
CA LYS A 10 -0.19 -13.52 -29.63
C LYS A 10 -0.82 -13.91 -28.31
N GLY A 11 -2.10 -13.57 -28.14
CA GLY A 11 -2.83 -13.77 -26.89
C GLY A 11 -2.59 -12.68 -25.84
N MET A 12 -1.73 -11.68 -26.11
CA MET A 12 -1.54 -10.53 -25.24
C MET A 12 -2.55 -9.43 -25.53
N ARG A 13 -2.67 -8.50 -24.58
CA ARG A 13 -3.50 -7.29 -24.70
C ARG A 13 -2.63 -6.10 -25.04
N PHE A 14 -3.15 -5.20 -25.86
CA PHE A 14 -2.40 -4.05 -26.36
C PHE A 14 -3.14 -2.74 -26.21
N ASN A 15 -2.40 -1.63 -26.19
CA ASN A 15 -2.92 -0.29 -26.39
C ASN A 15 -2.22 0.39 -27.57
N ARG A 16 -2.89 1.35 -28.20
CA ARG A 16 -2.23 2.22 -29.16
C ARG A 16 -1.35 3.22 -28.43
N VAL A 17 -0.18 3.48 -29.00
CA VAL A 17 0.79 4.45 -28.49
C VAL A 17 1.05 5.46 -29.59
N ARG A 18 1.15 6.73 -29.23
CA ARG A 18 1.43 7.80 -30.20
C ARG A 18 2.77 7.53 -30.88
N PHE A 19 2.83 7.80 -32.18
CA PHE A 19 4.05 7.57 -32.97
C PHE A 19 5.22 8.39 -32.42
N LYS A 20 6.40 7.79 -32.28
CA LYS A 20 7.60 8.41 -31.68
C LYS A 20 7.40 8.95 -30.26
N GLU A 21 6.41 8.43 -29.54
CA GLU A 21 6.17 8.75 -28.14
C GLU A 21 6.10 7.47 -27.30
N LYS A 22 6.14 7.65 -25.98
CA LYS A 22 5.86 6.59 -25.01
C LYS A 22 4.45 6.71 -24.43
N ARG A 23 3.64 7.66 -24.90
CA ARG A 23 2.31 7.98 -24.35
C ARG A 23 1.21 7.21 -25.09
N ALA A 24 0.30 6.62 -24.34
CA ALA A 24 -0.91 6.00 -24.88
C ALA A 24 -1.70 6.98 -25.76
N PHE A 25 -2.30 6.47 -26.82
CA PHE A 25 -3.10 7.25 -27.75
C PHE A 25 -4.43 7.65 -27.12
N GLU A 26 -5.17 6.69 -26.55
CA GLU A 26 -6.44 6.91 -25.86
C GLU A 26 -6.29 7.02 -24.33
N PRO A 27 -7.11 7.85 -23.65
CA PRO A 27 -7.30 7.76 -22.21
C PRO A 27 -8.06 6.46 -21.84
N GLY A 28 -7.82 5.95 -20.64
CA GLY A 28 -8.49 4.72 -20.15
C GLY A 28 -8.16 3.46 -20.96
N TRP A 29 -6.99 3.44 -21.61
CA TRP A 29 -6.52 2.33 -22.45
C TRP A 29 -6.47 0.98 -21.73
N GLN A 30 -6.40 0.98 -20.40
CA GLN A 30 -6.46 -0.23 -19.57
C GLN A 30 -7.76 -1.01 -19.75
N ASN A 31 -8.88 -0.31 -19.99
CA ASN A 31 -10.23 -0.87 -20.04
C ASN A 31 -10.69 -1.18 -21.48
N LYS A 32 -9.88 -0.81 -22.48
CA LYS A 32 -10.19 -1.01 -23.91
C LYS A 32 -8.98 -1.61 -24.63
N PRO A 33 -8.52 -2.81 -24.22
CA PRO A 33 -7.37 -3.43 -24.84
C PRO A 33 -7.70 -3.88 -26.28
N TYR A 34 -6.75 -3.72 -27.18
CA TYR A 34 -6.78 -4.29 -28.52
C TYR A 34 -6.25 -5.72 -28.51
N THR A 35 -6.79 -6.59 -29.37
CA THR A 35 -6.17 -7.89 -29.67
C THR A 35 -4.98 -7.75 -30.61
N TYR A 36 -4.22 -8.83 -30.80
CA TYR A 36 -3.10 -8.91 -31.75
C TYR A 36 -3.51 -8.49 -33.17
N GLU A 37 -4.64 -8.99 -33.67
CA GLU A 37 -5.14 -8.72 -35.02
C GLU A 37 -5.63 -7.27 -35.15
N GLU A 38 -6.21 -6.70 -34.09
CA GLU A 38 -6.70 -5.33 -34.11
C GLU A 38 -5.56 -4.31 -34.05
N ILE A 39 -4.60 -4.49 -33.14
CA ILE A 39 -3.47 -3.56 -33.00
C ILE A 39 -2.57 -3.58 -34.24
N SER A 40 -2.44 -4.73 -34.89
CA SER A 40 -1.69 -4.91 -36.15
C SER A 40 -2.20 -4.04 -37.30
N LYS A 41 -3.45 -3.57 -37.25
CA LYS A 41 -4.02 -2.65 -38.25
C LYS A 41 -3.45 -1.23 -38.13
N TYR A 42 -3.00 -0.84 -36.93
CA TYR A 42 -2.48 0.49 -36.64
C TYR A 42 -0.95 0.55 -36.72
N PHE A 43 -0.28 -0.57 -36.46
CA PHE A 43 1.17 -0.67 -36.60
C PHE A 43 1.58 -0.85 -38.08
N PRO A 44 2.62 -0.16 -38.59
CA PRO A 44 3.57 0.72 -37.90
C PRO A 44 3.23 2.22 -37.92
N ALA A 45 2.06 2.62 -38.43
CA ALA A 45 1.66 4.04 -38.46
C ALA A 45 1.54 4.67 -37.06
N ASN A 46 1.17 3.85 -36.07
CA ASN A 46 1.27 4.16 -34.65
C ASN A 46 2.24 3.18 -33.98
N ASN A 47 2.80 3.61 -32.84
CA ASN A 47 3.41 2.68 -31.91
C ASN A 47 2.29 1.86 -31.22
N TYR A 48 2.67 0.79 -30.54
CA TYR A 48 1.79 0.03 -29.67
C TYR A 48 2.48 -0.26 -28.34
N GLY A 49 1.67 -0.46 -27.31
CA GLY A 49 2.11 -0.94 -26.01
C GLY A 49 1.58 -2.35 -25.77
N VAL A 50 2.42 -3.19 -25.15
CA VAL A 50 2.03 -4.50 -24.62
C VAL A 50 1.58 -4.28 -23.19
N ILE A 51 0.29 -4.47 -22.91
CA ILE A 51 -0.30 -4.26 -21.59
C ILE A 51 0.16 -5.38 -20.67
N CYS A 52 0.84 -5.00 -19.58
CA CYS A 52 1.31 -5.93 -18.57
C CYS A 52 0.17 -6.28 -17.60
N GLY A 53 0.05 -7.56 -17.30
CA GLY A 53 -1.12 -8.16 -16.69
C GLY A 53 -0.93 -9.65 -16.41
N LYS A 54 -2.05 -10.36 -16.25
CA LYS A 54 -2.04 -11.82 -16.03
C LYS A 54 -1.32 -12.57 -17.16
N GLU A 55 -1.41 -12.04 -18.37
CA GLU A 55 -0.92 -12.67 -19.59
C GLU A 55 0.58 -12.49 -19.79
N VAL A 56 1.15 -11.38 -19.29
CA VAL A 56 2.58 -11.07 -19.44
C VAL A 56 3.04 -10.00 -18.44
N ARG A 57 4.30 -10.13 -18.03
CA ARG A 57 5.09 -9.16 -17.28
C ARG A 57 6.28 -8.76 -18.12
N ALA A 58 6.80 -7.56 -17.87
CA ALA A 58 8.06 -7.11 -18.43
C ALA A 58 8.99 -6.65 -17.32
N LEU A 59 10.16 -7.26 -17.19
CA LEU A 59 11.24 -6.77 -16.34
C LEU A 59 12.05 -5.77 -17.15
N ASP A 60 12.04 -4.52 -16.73
CA ASP A 60 12.82 -3.41 -17.27
C ASP A 60 14.07 -3.20 -16.41
N ASP A 61 15.22 -3.15 -17.06
CA ASP A 61 16.52 -3.02 -16.42
C ASP A 61 17.18 -1.72 -16.86
N ASP A 62 17.28 -0.79 -15.90
CA ASP A 62 17.86 0.53 -16.09
C ASP A 62 19.35 0.57 -15.70
N THR A 63 19.92 -0.57 -15.26
CA THR A 63 21.34 -0.64 -14.93
C THR A 63 22.19 -0.67 -16.21
N PRO A 64 23.34 0.03 -16.25
CA PRO A 64 24.27 -0.04 -17.39
C PRO A 64 24.84 -1.45 -17.63
N THR A 65 24.80 -2.30 -16.60
CA THR A 65 25.39 -3.63 -16.53
C THR A 65 24.37 -4.76 -16.69
N GLU A 66 23.10 -4.44 -16.94
CA GLU A 66 22.00 -5.42 -17.09
C GLU A 66 21.91 -6.40 -15.90
N GLU A 67 22.03 -5.90 -14.68
CA GLU A 67 22.09 -6.73 -13.45
C GLU A 67 20.79 -7.50 -13.18
N LEU A 68 19.62 -6.88 -13.38
CA LEU A 68 18.33 -7.53 -13.16
C LEU A 68 18.09 -8.61 -14.20
N ILE A 69 18.41 -8.32 -15.46
CA ILE A 69 18.33 -9.27 -16.58
C ILE A 69 19.27 -10.45 -16.35
N THR A 70 20.51 -10.18 -15.96
CA THR A 70 21.52 -11.22 -15.69
C THR A 70 21.08 -12.13 -14.55
N LEU A 71 20.57 -11.54 -13.46
CA LEU A 71 20.03 -12.30 -12.33
C LEU A 71 18.82 -13.15 -12.75
N PHE A 72 17.90 -12.58 -13.53
CA PHE A 72 16.74 -13.30 -14.04
C PHE A 72 17.16 -14.51 -14.89
N ILE A 73 17.97 -14.29 -15.92
CA ILE A 73 18.37 -15.34 -16.87
C ILE A 73 19.12 -16.46 -16.16
N LYS A 74 20.00 -16.13 -15.20
CA LYS A 74 20.74 -17.11 -14.42
C LYS A 74 19.81 -18.05 -13.63
N THR A 75 18.66 -17.57 -13.19
CA THR A 75 17.74 -18.35 -12.35
C THR A 75 16.60 -19.00 -13.11
N PHE A 76 16.01 -18.30 -14.08
CA PHE A 76 14.80 -18.72 -14.78
C PHE A 76 15.04 -19.14 -16.23
N GLY A 77 16.22 -18.84 -16.77
CA GLY A 77 16.57 -19.06 -18.17
C GLY A 77 16.22 -17.87 -19.07
N GLU A 78 16.65 -17.97 -20.33
CA GLU A 78 16.36 -16.96 -21.34
C GLU A 78 14.89 -16.98 -21.76
N THR A 79 14.39 -15.82 -22.18
CA THR A 79 13.01 -15.62 -22.66
C THR A 79 12.99 -14.51 -23.71
N PHE A 80 11.81 -14.24 -24.27
CA PHE A 80 11.58 -13.14 -25.21
C PHE A 80 12.11 -11.80 -24.67
N ARG A 81 12.89 -11.08 -25.48
CA ARG A 81 13.57 -9.84 -25.05
C ARG A 81 13.49 -8.74 -26.10
N VAL A 82 13.13 -7.54 -25.66
CA VAL A 82 13.10 -6.32 -26.48
C VAL A 82 13.88 -5.23 -25.76
N ARG A 83 15.02 -4.79 -26.31
CA ARG A 83 15.97 -3.90 -25.61
C ARG A 83 16.26 -4.38 -24.17
N GLY A 84 15.97 -3.54 -23.16
CA GLY A 84 16.10 -3.84 -21.73
C GLY A 84 14.87 -4.54 -21.12
N HIS A 85 13.87 -4.93 -21.92
CA HIS A 85 12.64 -5.57 -21.45
C HIS A 85 12.69 -7.09 -21.65
N LEU A 86 12.71 -7.84 -20.55
CA LEU A 86 12.49 -9.29 -20.53
C LEU A 86 11.02 -9.61 -20.30
N TYR A 87 10.41 -10.39 -21.20
CA TYR A 87 9.00 -10.76 -21.12
C TYR A 87 8.84 -12.17 -20.58
N PHE A 88 7.94 -12.34 -19.61
CA PHE A 88 7.62 -13.64 -19.00
C PHE A 88 6.19 -13.60 -18.43
N LYS A 89 5.66 -14.73 -17.99
CA LYS A 89 4.38 -14.79 -17.26
C LYS A 89 4.56 -15.50 -15.93
N PHE A 90 3.74 -15.15 -14.95
CA PHE A 90 3.72 -15.89 -13.70
C PHE A 90 2.80 -17.10 -13.79
N SER A 91 3.28 -18.27 -13.35
CA SER A 91 2.46 -19.50 -13.25
C SER A 91 1.46 -19.42 -12.09
N ASN A 92 1.75 -18.59 -11.09
CA ASN A 92 0.92 -18.31 -9.92
C ASN A 92 1.06 -16.85 -9.46
N GLY A 93 0.11 -16.36 -8.67
CA GLY A 93 0.19 -15.01 -8.10
C GLY A 93 0.03 -13.88 -9.11
N HIS A 94 0.16 -12.65 -8.61
CA HIS A 94 0.06 -11.43 -9.39
C HIS A 94 0.84 -10.32 -8.70
N SER A 95 1.19 -9.28 -9.46
CA SER A 95 1.82 -8.09 -8.90
C SER A 95 1.43 -6.83 -9.67
N LYS A 96 1.33 -5.74 -8.91
CA LYS A 96 1.44 -4.38 -9.46
C LYS A 96 2.89 -4.14 -9.91
N LYS A 97 3.16 -2.92 -10.35
CA LYS A 97 4.51 -2.47 -10.65
C LYS A 97 5.43 -2.65 -9.43
N ILE A 98 6.58 -3.31 -9.60
CA ILE A 98 7.61 -3.46 -8.57
C ILE A 98 8.80 -2.59 -8.97
N ILE A 99 9.35 -1.83 -8.02
CA ILE A 99 10.56 -1.02 -8.23
C ILE A 99 11.75 -1.78 -7.63
N PHE A 100 12.82 -1.91 -8.40
CA PHE A 100 14.09 -2.43 -7.90
C PHE A 100 15.01 -1.28 -7.50
N GLU A 101 15.55 -1.33 -6.27
CA GLU A 101 16.45 -0.34 -5.70
C GLU A 101 17.50 -1.04 -4.83
N LYS A 102 18.76 -0.62 -4.97
CA LYS A 102 19.86 -1.03 -4.10
C LYS A 102 20.63 0.19 -3.65
N ASP A 103 20.80 0.36 -2.34
CA ASP A 103 21.52 1.48 -1.74
C ASP A 103 21.06 2.87 -2.22
N GLY A 104 19.74 3.02 -2.45
CA GLY A 104 19.14 4.26 -2.96
C GLY A 104 19.28 4.47 -4.47
N THR A 105 19.95 3.57 -5.18
CA THR A 105 20.10 3.59 -6.64
C THR A 105 18.98 2.78 -7.29
N HIS A 106 18.28 3.37 -8.26
CA HIS A 106 17.25 2.69 -9.03
C HIS A 106 17.86 1.72 -10.04
N PHE A 107 17.40 0.47 -10.03
CA PHE A 107 17.90 -0.59 -10.91
C PHE A 107 16.95 -0.90 -12.07
N GLY A 108 15.68 -0.50 -11.95
CA GLY A 108 14.65 -0.78 -12.94
C GLY A 108 13.35 -1.22 -12.29
N GLU A 109 12.48 -1.82 -13.08
CA GLU A 109 11.08 -2.02 -12.72
C GLU A 109 10.52 -3.32 -13.28
N LEU A 110 9.72 -4.03 -12.48
CA LEU A 110 8.80 -5.02 -13.02
C LEU A 110 7.51 -4.30 -13.40
N GLN A 111 7.18 -4.29 -14.68
CA GLN A 111 5.90 -3.81 -15.17
C GLN A 111 4.82 -4.86 -14.88
N GLY A 112 3.92 -4.49 -13.97
CA GLY A 112 2.84 -5.33 -13.46
C GLY A 112 1.47 -4.90 -13.99
N GLU A 113 0.41 -5.19 -13.25
CA GLU A 113 -0.95 -4.83 -13.66
C GLU A 113 -1.13 -3.34 -13.93
N ALA A 114 -1.97 -3.03 -14.92
CA ALA A 114 -2.31 -1.67 -15.35
C ALA A 114 -1.12 -0.81 -15.83
N THR A 115 -0.02 -1.45 -16.23
CA THR A 115 1.11 -0.82 -16.92
C THR A 115 1.25 -1.37 -18.34
N TYR A 116 2.09 -0.76 -19.17
CA TYR A 116 2.49 -1.32 -20.47
C TYR A 116 3.95 -0.99 -20.76
N VAL A 117 4.56 -1.78 -21.63
CA VAL A 117 5.84 -1.48 -22.28
C VAL A 117 5.62 -1.23 -23.76
N VAL A 118 6.39 -0.31 -24.34
CA VAL A 118 6.34 -0.06 -25.79
C VAL A 118 6.86 -1.29 -26.52
N GLY A 119 6.09 -1.80 -27.49
CA GLY A 119 6.35 -3.07 -28.13
C GLY A 119 7.49 -3.05 -29.15
N PRO A 120 7.99 -4.23 -29.55
CA PRO A 120 9.06 -4.37 -30.54
C PRO A 120 8.70 -3.75 -31.89
N GLY A 121 9.72 -3.24 -32.60
CA GLY A 121 9.55 -2.55 -33.88
C GLY A 121 8.96 -1.13 -33.78
N CYS A 122 8.44 -0.70 -32.62
CA CYS A 122 8.00 0.67 -32.39
C CYS A 122 9.17 1.66 -32.44
N THR A 123 8.89 2.93 -32.71
CA THR A 123 9.91 3.98 -32.76
C THR A 123 9.97 4.75 -31.44
N HIS A 124 11.13 4.77 -30.79
CA HIS A 124 11.44 5.56 -29.59
C HIS A 124 11.43 7.07 -29.90
N PRO A 125 11.20 7.96 -28.93
CA PRO A 125 11.32 9.42 -29.13
C PRO A 125 12.66 9.87 -29.73
N SER A 126 13.74 9.13 -29.49
CA SER A 126 15.06 9.41 -30.09
C SER A 126 15.17 9.04 -31.57
N GLY A 127 14.17 8.35 -32.14
CA GLY A 127 14.21 7.81 -33.51
C GLY A 127 14.65 6.35 -33.59
N GLU A 128 15.27 5.82 -32.54
CA GLU A 128 15.69 4.41 -32.46
C GLU A 128 14.51 3.45 -32.38
N LEU A 129 14.68 2.22 -32.87
CA LEU A 129 13.64 1.21 -32.75
C LEU A 129 13.67 0.51 -31.39
N TYR A 130 12.50 0.04 -30.96
CA TYR A 130 12.39 -1.01 -29.95
C TYR A 130 12.83 -2.34 -30.56
N GLU A 131 14.14 -2.54 -30.61
CA GLU A 131 14.75 -3.73 -31.21
C GLU A 131 14.48 -4.99 -30.39
N GLN A 132 14.03 -6.04 -31.08
CA GLN A 132 13.94 -7.38 -30.52
C GLN A 132 15.36 -7.96 -30.40
N LYS A 133 15.81 -8.19 -29.17
CA LYS A 133 17.14 -8.76 -28.88
C LYS A 133 17.13 -10.28 -28.81
N ASN A 134 16.02 -10.89 -28.40
CA ASN A 134 15.93 -12.35 -28.26
C ASN A 134 14.58 -12.88 -28.74
N ASP A 135 14.62 -13.82 -29.70
CA ASP A 135 13.46 -14.42 -30.36
C ASP A 135 13.10 -15.78 -29.75
N LEU A 136 12.83 -15.81 -28.44
CA LEU A 136 12.46 -17.02 -27.71
C LEU A 136 10.99 -16.97 -27.25
N PRO A 137 10.36 -18.13 -26.95
CA PRO A 137 9.07 -18.15 -26.30
C PRO A 137 9.06 -17.40 -24.96
N ILE A 138 7.90 -16.84 -24.60
CA ILE A 138 7.67 -16.24 -23.28
C ILE A 138 7.51 -17.38 -22.25
N ILE A 139 8.45 -17.47 -21.31
CA ILE A 139 8.47 -18.54 -20.30
C ILE A 139 7.49 -18.28 -19.14
N GLU A 140 7.19 -19.35 -18.39
CA GLU A 140 6.49 -19.29 -17.10
C GLU A 140 7.47 -19.24 -15.94
N VAL A 141 7.16 -18.41 -14.95
CA VAL A 141 7.95 -18.21 -13.73
C VAL A 141 7.05 -18.36 -12.51
N ASP A 142 7.50 -19.07 -11.49
CA ASP A 142 6.80 -19.09 -10.19
C ASP A 142 7.03 -17.76 -9.46
N TYR A 143 5.94 -17.10 -9.05
CA TYR A 143 5.98 -15.78 -8.41
C TYR A 143 6.69 -15.82 -7.05
N ASN A 144 6.48 -16.86 -6.24
CA ASN A 144 7.14 -16.95 -4.93
C ASN A 144 8.65 -17.09 -5.10
N LYS A 145 9.09 -17.87 -6.11
CA LYS A 145 10.51 -17.99 -6.43
C LYS A 145 11.08 -16.69 -6.99
N PHE A 146 10.33 -16.00 -7.84
CA PHE A 146 10.70 -14.67 -8.31
C PHE A 146 10.92 -13.69 -7.15
N GLU A 147 9.95 -13.59 -6.23
CA GLU A 147 10.04 -12.73 -5.06
C GLU A 147 11.22 -13.09 -4.17
N GLU A 148 11.49 -14.38 -3.97
CA GLU A 148 12.67 -14.86 -3.23
C GLU A 148 13.99 -14.37 -3.86
N VAL A 149 14.13 -14.51 -5.18
CA VAL A 149 15.35 -14.16 -5.92
C VAL A 149 15.62 -12.67 -5.91
N PHE A 150 14.57 -11.85 -6.06
CA PHE A 150 14.70 -10.41 -6.14
C PHE A 150 14.50 -9.69 -4.80
N ARG A 151 14.24 -10.42 -3.70
CA ARG A 151 13.84 -9.88 -2.38
C ARG A 151 14.68 -8.70 -1.89
N ASP A 152 15.98 -8.78 -2.05
CA ASP A 152 16.91 -7.76 -1.54
C ASP A 152 17.02 -6.53 -2.46
N LEU A 153 16.57 -6.67 -3.71
CA LEU A 153 16.51 -5.59 -4.70
C LEU A 153 15.13 -4.96 -4.75
N ILE A 154 14.07 -5.66 -4.35
CA ILE A 154 12.73 -5.09 -4.29
C ILE A 154 12.76 -3.92 -3.31
N LYS A 155 12.47 -2.73 -3.81
CA LYS A 155 12.38 -1.52 -3.00
C LYS A 155 11.31 -1.74 -1.95
N LYS A 156 11.75 -2.04 -0.73
CA LYS A 156 10.88 -2.04 0.44
C LYS A 156 10.28 -0.64 0.52
N LYS A 157 8.95 -0.56 0.62
CA LYS A 157 8.29 0.70 0.94
C LYS A 157 8.97 1.25 2.19
N LYS A 158 9.79 2.29 2.03
CA LYS A 158 10.26 3.07 3.18
C LYS A 158 8.99 3.59 3.83
N LYS A 159 8.80 3.35 5.13
CA LYS A 159 7.85 4.13 5.95
C LYS A 159 8.01 5.58 5.52
N ALA A 160 6.97 6.17 4.96
CA ALA A 160 7.10 7.42 4.24
C ALA A 160 7.61 8.51 5.18
N ILE A 161 8.89 8.87 5.06
CA ILE A 161 9.38 10.18 5.47
C ILE A 161 9.01 11.12 4.32
N GLN A 162 8.01 11.96 4.60
CA GLN A 162 7.61 13.21 3.97
C GLN A 162 8.29 13.57 2.63
N ARG A 163 7.49 13.59 1.57
CA ARG A 163 7.62 14.63 0.53
C ARG A 163 6.34 15.46 0.56
N THR A 164 6.52 16.72 0.93
CA THR A 164 5.54 17.79 0.92
C THR A 164 4.92 17.91 -0.47
N SER A 165 3.71 17.37 -0.64
CA SER A 165 2.74 17.89 -1.61
C SER A 165 1.81 18.81 -0.84
N PRO A 166 1.26 19.87 -1.46
CA PRO A 166 0.47 20.87 -0.77
C PRO A 166 -0.65 20.16 -0.01
N SER A 167 -0.72 20.38 1.30
CA SER A 167 -1.81 19.89 2.11
C SER A 167 -3.11 20.27 1.41
N VAL A 168 -3.95 19.29 1.05
CA VAL A 168 -5.38 19.56 1.06
C VAL A 168 -5.63 20.16 2.44
N ARG A 169 -5.99 21.44 2.51
CA ARG A 169 -6.29 22.09 3.79
C ARG A 169 -7.51 21.37 4.35
N THR A 170 -7.29 20.33 5.14
CA THR A 170 -8.38 19.71 5.88
C THR A 170 -8.76 20.69 6.97
N THR A 171 -10.03 21.09 7.01
CA THR A 171 -10.58 21.89 8.11
C THR A 171 -10.96 21.01 9.30
N PHE A 172 -10.70 19.70 9.21
CA PHE A 172 -11.01 18.73 10.24
C PHE A 172 -9.98 18.81 11.37
N SER A 173 -10.50 18.89 12.60
CA SER A 173 -9.76 18.73 13.84
C SER A 173 -10.66 17.98 14.81
N GLY A 174 -10.27 16.78 15.22
CA GLY A 174 -11.06 15.91 16.09
C GLY A 174 -10.28 14.65 16.46
N ASP A 175 -10.75 13.91 17.47
CA ASP A 175 -9.99 12.86 18.13
C ASP A 175 -10.35 11.42 17.69
N ASN A 176 -11.51 11.26 17.04
CA ASN A 176 -11.99 9.98 16.53
C ASN A 176 -11.76 9.88 15.01
N ILE A 177 -10.98 8.87 14.59
CA ILE A 177 -10.65 8.62 13.19
C ILE A 177 -11.89 8.36 12.32
N SER A 178 -12.96 7.77 12.87
CA SER A 178 -14.20 7.50 12.14
C SER A 178 -14.96 8.78 11.76
N ASN A 179 -14.61 9.92 12.36
CA ASN A 179 -15.24 11.22 12.08
C ASN A 179 -14.51 12.00 10.99
N ILE A 180 -13.33 11.55 10.51
CA ILE A 180 -12.64 12.19 9.40
C ILE A 180 -13.53 12.11 8.16
N PRO A 181 -13.96 13.25 7.56
CA PRO A 181 -14.83 13.21 6.40
C PRO A 181 -14.11 12.56 5.21
N LEU A 182 -14.76 11.63 4.51
CA LEU A 182 -14.15 11.00 3.32
C LEU A 182 -13.78 12.04 2.23
N SER A 183 -14.48 13.17 2.18
CA SER A 183 -14.16 14.31 1.30
C SER A 183 -12.82 14.99 1.61
N SER A 184 -12.26 14.77 2.81
CA SER A 184 -10.91 15.24 3.16
C SER A 184 -9.81 14.27 2.68
N ILE A 185 -10.18 13.02 2.38
CA ILE A 185 -9.26 11.97 1.94
C ILE A 185 -9.21 11.93 0.41
N ILE A 186 -10.35 12.07 -0.25
CA ILE A 186 -10.49 12.01 -1.71
C ILE A 186 -11.43 13.08 -2.25
N SER A 187 -11.21 13.48 -3.50
CA SER A 187 -12.12 14.39 -4.23
C SER A 187 -13.36 13.63 -4.71
N PHE A 188 -14.53 14.28 -4.61
CA PHE A 188 -15.80 13.75 -5.13
C PHE A 188 -16.10 14.19 -6.56
N GLY A 189 -15.21 14.96 -7.20
CA GLY A 189 -15.49 15.60 -8.50
C GLY A 189 -15.84 14.64 -9.64
N ASP A 190 -15.37 13.40 -9.57
CA ASP A 190 -15.63 12.36 -10.57
C ASP A 190 -16.76 11.39 -10.16
N LEU A 191 -17.48 11.68 -9.06
CA LEU A 191 -18.56 10.84 -8.55
C LEU A 191 -19.92 11.47 -8.88
N GLU A 192 -20.84 10.65 -9.36
CA GLU A 192 -22.22 11.03 -9.65
C GLU A 192 -23.12 10.73 -8.45
N ASP A 193 -24.10 11.60 -8.19
CA ASP A 193 -25.14 11.34 -7.19
C ASP A 193 -26.08 10.22 -7.69
N VAL A 194 -26.18 9.13 -6.92
CA VAL A 194 -27.02 7.97 -7.23
C VAL A 194 -28.19 7.81 -6.24
N GLY A 195 -28.47 8.86 -5.45
CA GLY A 195 -29.53 8.88 -4.44
C GLY A 195 -29.13 8.15 -3.15
N ASN A 196 -30.00 8.22 -2.13
CA ASN A 196 -29.79 7.63 -0.81
C ASN A 196 -28.45 8.03 -0.17
N ASN A 197 -28.12 9.32 -0.22
CA ASN A 197 -26.86 9.87 0.28
C ASN A 197 -25.61 9.21 -0.32
N SER A 198 -25.73 8.62 -1.51
CA SER A 198 -24.64 7.88 -2.13
C SER A 198 -24.14 8.58 -3.38
N LEU A 199 -22.82 8.71 -3.47
CA LEU A 199 -22.10 9.12 -4.67
C LEU A 199 -21.41 7.89 -5.25
N GLN A 200 -21.39 7.74 -6.57
CA GLN A 200 -20.76 6.60 -7.23
C GLN A 200 -20.00 6.99 -8.49
N GLY A 201 -18.87 6.33 -8.72
CA GLY A 201 -18.01 6.60 -9.86
C GLY A 201 -16.80 5.67 -9.88
N PRO A 202 -15.70 6.10 -10.54
CA PRO A 202 -14.49 5.30 -10.63
C PRO A 202 -13.74 5.33 -9.29
N HIS A 203 -13.16 4.19 -8.89
CA HIS A 203 -12.28 4.16 -7.72
C HIS A 203 -11.01 4.97 -8.00
N PRO A 204 -10.53 5.83 -7.07
CA PRO A 204 -9.37 6.69 -7.29
C PRO A 204 -8.08 5.95 -7.65
N LEU A 205 -7.95 4.70 -7.20
CA LEU A 205 -6.76 3.86 -7.40
C LEU A 205 -6.88 2.81 -8.52
N HIS A 206 -8.09 2.37 -8.91
CA HIS A 206 -8.24 1.33 -9.94
C HIS A 206 -9.64 1.30 -10.56
N GLY A 207 -9.72 1.16 -11.89
CA GLY A 207 -11.00 1.13 -12.60
C GLY A 207 -11.79 -0.18 -12.45
N SER A 208 -12.95 -0.21 -13.10
CA SER A 208 -13.67 -1.41 -13.53
C SER A 208 -14.15 -1.24 -14.97
N ASP A 209 -14.62 -2.31 -15.59
CA ASP A 209 -15.12 -2.29 -16.97
C ASP A 209 -16.25 -1.25 -17.17
N GLY A 210 -17.09 -1.05 -16.15
CA GLY A 210 -18.18 -0.09 -16.16
C GLY A 210 -17.85 1.29 -15.57
N GLY A 211 -16.63 1.50 -15.06
CA GLY A 211 -16.21 2.77 -14.45
C GLY A 211 -16.97 3.20 -13.17
N MET A 212 -17.90 2.38 -12.68
CA MET A 212 -18.78 2.67 -11.55
C MET A 212 -18.50 1.77 -10.35
N ASN A 213 -17.22 1.49 -10.06
CA ASN A 213 -16.83 0.51 -9.04
C ASN A 213 -16.62 1.07 -7.64
N PHE A 214 -16.82 2.35 -7.41
CA PHE A 214 -16.58 2.96 -6.12
C PHE A 214 -17.77 3.79 -5.70
N ARG A 215 -18.31 3.51 -4.52
CA ARG A 215 -19.44 4.22 -3.94
C ARG A 215 -19.05 4.76 -2.58
N ILE A 216 -19.48 5.99 -2.31
CA ILE A 216 -19.40 6.64 -1.01
C ILE A 216 -20.82 6.84 -0.52
N ASN A 217 -21.09 6.51 0.73
CA ASN A 217 -22.28 6.96 1.43
C ASN A 217 -21.89 8.11 2.36
N THR A 218 -22.35 9.32 2.05
CA THR A 218 -21.99 10.54 2.78
C THR A 218 -22.69 10.65 4.13
N ALA A 219 -23.82 9.96 4.33
CA ALA A 219 -24.51 9.93 5.62
C ALA A 219 -23.80 9.01 6.62
N ASP A 220 -23.36 7.84 6.16
CA ASP A 220 -22.68 6.86 7.00
C ASP A 220 -21.17 7.09 7.09
N ASN A 221 -20.62 8.03 6.31
CA ASN A 221 -19.19 8.29 6.16
C ASN A 221 -18.40 7.02 5.77
N THR A 222 -18.99 6.19 4.91
CA THR A 222 -18.43 4.92 4.46
C THR A 222 -18.21 4.89 2.95
N TRP A 223 -17.38 3.95 2.51
CA TRP A 223 -17.13 3.68 1.11
C TRP A 223 -17.17 2.18 0.83
N TYR A 224 -17.38 1.84 -0.44
CA TYR A 224 -17.37 0.47 -0.92
C TYR A 224 -16.82 0.40 -2.34
N CYS A 225 -15.96 -0.58 -2.59
CA CYS A 225 -15.53 -0.95 -3.93
C CYS A 225 -16.23 -2.22 -4.43
N PHE A 226 -17.08 -2.08 -5.44
CA PHE A 226 -17.78 -3.21 -6.06
C PHE A 226 -16.86 -4.17 -6.82
N ARG A 227 -15.69 -3.71 -7.27
CA ARG A 227 -14.71 -4.57 -7.96
C ARG A 227 -14.02 -5.52 -6.99
N CYS A 228 -13.60 -5.01 -5.83
CA CYS A 228 -12.85 -5.76 -4.84
C CYS A 228 -13.77 -6.41 -3.79
N GLN A 229 -15.05 -6.07 -3.80
CA GLN A 229 -16.05 -6.48 -2.80
C GLN A 229 -15.65 -6.13 -1.36
N ALA A 230 -14.99 -4.98 -1.20
CA ALA A 230 -14.37 -4.55 0.04
C ALA A 230 -14.67 -3.06 0.28
N GLY A 231 -14.59 -2.62 1.53
CA GLY A 231 -14.95 -1.26 1.91
C GLY A 231 -14.83 -1.03 3.40
N GLY A 232 -15.20 0.16 3.86
CA GLY A 232 -15.09 0.53 5.27
C GLY A 232 -15.33 2.01 5.51
N GLY A 233 -14.75 2.51 6.60
CA GLY A 233 -14.80 3.91 6.97
C GLY A 233 -13.54 4.67 6.58
N PRO A 234 -13.28 5.82 7.23
CA PRO A 234 -12.12 6.66 6.95
C PRO A 234 -10.79 5.96 7.20
N SER A 235 -10.68 5.11 8.22
CA SER A 235 -9.43 4.42 8.53
C SER A 235 -9.00 3.46 7.43
N GLU A 236 -9.94 2.68 6.88
CA GLU A 236 -9.70 1.77 5.76
C GLU A 236 -9.41 2.55 4.48
N LEU A 237 -10.12 3.68 4.25
CA LEU A 237 -9.85 4.49 3.06
C LEU A 237 -8.46 5.13 3.12
N ILE A 238 -8.05 5.70 4.26
CA ILE A 238 -6.69 6.22 4.46
C ILE A 238 -5.68 5.10 4.19
N ALA A 239 -5.87 3.92 4.78
CA ALA A 239 -4.96 2.80 4.60
C ALA A 239 -4.83 2.36 3.13
N VAL A 240 -5.93 2.33 2.39
CA VAL A 240 -5.96 1.99 0.96
C VAL A 240 -5.31 3.08 0.12
N MET A 241 -5.64 4.34 0.34
CA MET A 241 -5.09 5.49 -0.40
C MET A 241 -3.59 5.69 -0.16
N GLU A 242 -3.12 5.37 1.04
CA GLU A 242 -1.71 5.45 1.44
C GLU A 242 -0.95 4.14 1.16
N GLY A 243 -1.64 3.10 0.69
CA GLY A 243 -1.07 1.82 0.31
C GLY A 243 -0.50 1.01 1.48
N ILE A 244 -1.07 1.18 2.67
CA ILE A 244 -0.80 0.39 3.89
C ILE A 244 -1.43 -1.00 3.78
N ILE A 245 -2.59 -1.10 3.12
CA ILE A 245 -3.27 -2.33 2.73
C ILE A 245 -3.71 -2.26 1.27
N ASP A 246 -4.03 -3.40 0.65
CA ASP A 246 -4.68 -3.41 -0.66
C ASP A 246 -6.20 -3.21 -0.52
N CYS A 247 -6.86 -2.71 -1.58
CA CYS A 247 -8.30 -2.41 -1.55
C CYS A 247 -9.15 -3.64 -1.20
N GLY A 248 -8.75 -4.84 -1.65
CA GLY A 248 -9.46 -6.09 -1.37
C GLY A 248 -9.35 -6.56 0.08
N ASP A 249 -8.39 -6.03 0.84
CA ASP A 249 -8.21 -6.39 2.24
C ASP A 249 -9.05 -5.51 3.17
N ALA A 250 -9.65 -4.42 2.66
CA ALA A 250 -10.41 -3.48 3.46
C ALA A 250 -11.67 -4.13 4.05
N GLY A 251 -11.83 -3.99 5.37
CA GLY A 251 -12.98 -4.52 6.09
C GLY A 251 -12.72 -4.59 7.59
N SER A 252 -13.63 -5.24 8.32
CA SER A 252 -13.49 -5.42 9.76
C SER A 252 -12.22 -6.20 10.11
N ASN A 253 -11.43 -5.68 11.06
CA ASN A 253 -10.18 -6.29 11.55
C ASN A 253 -9.11 -6.50 10.45
N CYS A 254 -9.10 -5.66 9.41
CA CYS A 254 -8.13 -5.78 8.32
C CYS A 254 -6.69 -5.37 8.69
N PHE A 255 -6.49 -4.73 9.85
CA PHE A 255 -5.17 -4.23 10.26
C PHE A 255 -4.46 -5.17 11.22
N THR A 256 -3.18 -5.40 10.97
CA THR A 256 -2.24 -5.74 12.05
C THR A 256 -2.02 -4.55 12.98
N THR A 257 -1.45 -4.78 14.16
CA THR A 257 -1.12 -3.72 15.12
C THR A 257 -0.24 -2.63 14.50
N ASP A 258 0.78 -3.01 13.72
CA ASP A 258 1.71 -2.06 13.11
C ASP A 258 1.04 -1.24 12.01
N GLN A 259 0.21 -1.87 11.17
CA GLN A 259 -0.58 -1.18 10.15
C GLN A 259 -1.57 -0.19 10.78
N GLY A 260 -2.25 -0.58 11.87
CA GLY A 260 -3.15 0.31 12.59
C GLY A 260 -2.43 1.53 13.17
N GLN A 261 -1.23 1.35 13.73
CA GLN A 261 -0.41 2.46 14.22
C GLN A 261 0.03 3.40 13.09
N GLU A 262 0.36 2.85 11.93
CA GLU A 262 0.73 3.63 10.76
C GLU A 262 -0.44 4.46 10.23
N VAL A 263 -1.64 3.88 10.15
CA VAL A 263 -2.89 4.60 9.78
C VAL A 263 -3.14 5.78 10.71
N ILE A 264 -3.02 5.60 12.04
CA ILE A 264 -3.18 6.69 13.01
C ILE A 264 -2.13 7.78 12.83
N ALA A 265 -0.87 7.41 12.57
CA ALA A 265 0.20 8.38 12.35
C ALA A 265 -0.10 9.25 11.12
N VAL A 266 -0.54 8.64 10.02
CA VAL A 266 -0.90 9.34 8.80
C VAL A 266 -2.16 10.20 8.99
N ALA A 267 -3.18 9.69 9.70
CA ALA A 267 -4.38 10.44 10.06
C ALA A 267 -4.06 11.76 10.79
N ARG A 268 -3.10 11.73 11.72
CA ARG A 268 -2.65 12.91 12.46
C ARG A 268 -1.88 13.88 11.57
N GLU A 269 -0.94 13.35 10.79
CA GLU A 269 -0.05 14.15 9.96
C GLU A 269 -0.77 14.86 8.81
N LYS A 270 -1.68 14.16 8.13
CA LYS A 270 -2.26 14.63 6.86
C LYS A 270 -3.71 15.07 6.98
N TYR A 271 -4.46 14.51 7.91
CA TYR A 271 -5.92 14.64 7.94
C TYR A 271 -6.44 15.38 9.17
N GLY A 272 -5.56 15.85 10.05
CA GLY A 272 -5.93 16.69 11.19
C GLY A 272 -6.52 15.91 12.38
N LEU A 273 -6.32 14.59 12.44
CA LEU A 273 -6.67 13.82 13.63
C LEU A 273 -5.86 14.37 14.81
N THR A 274 -6.53 14.84 15.85
CA THR A 274 -5.87 15.27 17.08
C THR A 274 -5.62 14.07 17.96
N VAL A 275 -4.68 14.22 18.89
CA VAL A 275 -4.65 13.30 20.04
C VAL A 275 -5.89 13.63 20.85
N PRO A 276 -6.72 12.63 21.24
CA PRO A 276 -7.81 12.87 22.17
C PRO A 276 -7.26 13.63 23.38
N GLU A 277 -7.85 14.79 23.64
CA GLU A 277 -7.69 15.42 24.95
C GLU A 277 -8.22 14.37 25.92
N GLN A 278 -7.37 13.87 26.80
CA GLN A 278 -7.77 12.82 27.73
C GLN A 278 -8.87 13.40 28.61
N ASP A 279 -10.12 13.19 28.23
CA ASP A 279 -11.19 13.11 29.20
C ASP A 279 -10.82 11.91 30.07
N LEU A 280 -10.30 12.21 31.26
CA LEU A 280 -10.03 11.25 32.34
C LEU A 280 -11.35 10.67 32.89
N GLY A 281 -12.36 10.53 32.04
CA GLY A 281 -13.72 10.12 32.33
C GLY A 281 -14.05 8.85 31.56
N GLU A 282 -14.22 7.77 32.31
CA GLU A 282 -14.73 6.45 31.88
C GLU A 282 -13.78 5.58 31.04
N ILE A 283 -12.81 5.01 31.74
CA ILE A 283 -12.13 3.75 31.34
C ILE A 283 -13.18 2.62 31.34
N ARG A 284 -13.95 2.49 30.26
CA ARG A 284 -14.74 1.29 29.96
C ARG A 284 -14.42 0.84 28.53
N GLY A 285 -13.59 -0.18 28.41
CA GLY A 285 -13.46 -0.95 27.16
C GLY A 285 -12.03 -1.32 26.72
N TRP A 286 -10.99 -0.65 27.20
CA TRP A 286 -9.61 -0.91 26.75
C TRP A 286 -8.88 -2.02 27.53
N ALA A 287 -9.50 -2.55 28.59
CA ALA A 287 -8.86 -3.43 29.57
C ALA A 287 -8.73 -4.92 29.15
N ASN A 288 -9.23 -5.32 27.97
CA ASN A 288 -9.28 -6.75 27.59
C ASN A 288 -8.22 -7.18 26.56
N SER A 289 -7.34 -6.29 26.09
CA SER A 289 -6.34 -6.60 25.06
C SER A 289 -4.88 -6.27 25.44
N VAL A 290 -4.63 -5.74 26.64
CA VAL A 290 -3.30 -5.37 27.11
C VAL A 290 -2.86 -6.32 28.23
N SER A 291 -1.78 -7.07 28.00
CA SER A 291 -1.11 -7.82 29.08
C SER A 291 -0.58 -6.85 30.14
N ILE A 292 -1.03 -7.05 31.38
CA ILE A 292 -0.59 -6.26 32.53
C ILE A 292 0.91 -6.41 32.77
N VAL A 293 1.47 -7.59 32.44
CA VAL A 293 2.93 -7.86 32.47
C VAL A 293 3.68 -6.96 31.50
N ASN A 294 3.20 -6.85 30.25
CA ASN A 294 3.86 -6.00 29.24
C ASN A 294 3.78 -4.52 29.62
N LEU A 295 2.65 -4.10 30.18
CA LEU A 295 2.47 -2.73 30.66
C LEU A 295 3.42 -2.42 31.82
N ALA A 296 3.55 -3.34 32.79
CA ALA A 296 4.48 -3.23 33.92
C ALA A 296 5.93 -3.08 33.44
N LYS A 297 6.39 -3.96 32.54
CA LYS A 297 7.74 -3.90 31.97
C LYS A 297 8.02 -2.58 31.26
N LYS A 298 7.11 -2.16 30.36
CA LYS A 298 7.26 -0.92 29.57
C LYS A 298 7.35 0.34 30.45
N ARG A 299 6.72 0.32 31.63
CA ARG A 299 6.68 1.45 32.56
C ARG A 299 7.64 1.30 33.74
N ASN A 300 8.52 0.29 33.70
CA ASN A 300 9.46 -0.03 34.77
C ASN A 300 8.77 -0.22 36.15
N PHE A 301 7.61 -0.87 36.11
CA PHE A 301 6.72 -1.09 37.25
C PHE A 301 6.70 -2.56 37.66
N GLU A 302 7.87 -3.20 37.69
CA GLU A 302 8.03 -4.64 37.96
C GLU A 302 7.94 -4.97 39.46
N LYS A 303 8.01 -3.94 40.31
CA LYS A 303 8.00 -4.05 41.77
C LYS A 303 6.84 -3.30 42.40
N CYS A 304 6.39 -3.79 43.54
CA CYS A 304 5.34 -3.22 44.34
C CYS A 304 5.77 -1.87 44.94
N PRO A 305 5.05 -0.76 44.72
CA PRO A 305 5.44 0.54 45.22
C PRO A 305 5.31 0.66 46.74
N LYS A 306 4.63 -0.29 47.40
CA LYS A 306 4.47 -0.30 48.87
C LYS A 306 5.59 -1.03 49.62
N CYS A 307 6.27 -1.97 48.99
CA CYS A 307 7.24 -2.84 49.68
C CYS A 307 8.41 -3.33 48.82
N ASP A 308 8.54 -2.82 47.59
CA ASP A 308 9.61 -3.12 46.63
C ASP A 308 9.76 -4.59 46.22
N THR A 309 8.82 -5.47 46.60
CA THR A 309 8.83 -6.88 46.16
C THR A 309 8.22 -7.03 44.77
N ALA A 310 8.66 -8.04 44.02
CA ALA A 310 8.15 -8.33 42.69
C ALA A 310 6.63 -8.59 42.71
N TRP A 311 5.94 -8.12 41.66
CA TRP A 311 4.53 -8.40 41.45
C TRP A 311 4.29 -9.85 40.99
N ARG A 312 3.14 -10.41 41.36
CA ARG A 312 2.53 -11.51 40.62
C ARG A 312 1.44 -10.97 39.71
N PHE A 313 1.44 -11.46 38.47
CA PHE A 313 0.45 -11.09 37.47
C PHE A 313 -0.34 -12.33 37.05
N GLN A 314 -1.63 -12.15 36.81
CA GLN A 314 -2.51 -13.16 36.21
C GLN A 314 -3.14 -12.55 34.96
N ASP A 315 -2.40 -12.63 33.85
CA ASP A 315 -2.77 -11.98 32.57
C ASP A 315 -4.16 -12.40 32.07
N SER A 316 -4.59 -13.65 32.29
CA SER A 316 -5.90 -14.15 31.86
C SER A 316 -7.09 -13.42 32.51
N HIS A 317 -6.86 -12.70 33.60
CA HIS A 317 -7.88 -11.95 34.33
C HIS A 317 -7.50 -10.47 34.49
N GLY A 318 -6.38 -10.03 33.92
CA GLY A 318 -5.87 -8.66 34.08
C GLY A 318 -5.59 -8.29 35.54
N LEU A 319 -5.23 -9.25 36.39
CA LEU A 319 -5.01 -9.04 37.82
C LEU A 319 -3.52 -8.92 38.15
N TYR A 320 -3.21 -8.13 39.18
CA TYR A 320 -1.89 -8.06 39.80
C TYR A 320 -2.03 -8.08 41.32
N TYR A 321 -1.08 -8.72 42.00
CA TYR A 321 -1.02 -8.70 43.45
C TYR A 321 0.40 -8.91 43.96
N CYS A 322 0.68 -8.34 45.13
CA CYS A 322 1.93 -8.48 45.86
C CYS A 322 1.76 -9.53 46.95
N ASP A 323 2.57 -10.58 46.93
CA ASP A 323 2.53 -11.64 47.94
C ASP A 323 2.82 -11.14 49.36
N THR A 324 3.66 -10.11 49.48
CA THR A 324 4.18 -9.61 50.76
C THR A 324 3.19 -8.71 51.46
N CYS A 325 2.70 -7.65 50.81
CA CYS A 325 1.82 -6.67 51.43
C CYS A 325 0.33 -6.83 51.05
N LYS A 326 0.00 -7.84 50.24
CA LYS A 326 -1.36 -8.12 49.73
C LYS A 326 -2.00 -6.97 48.95
N TYR A 327 -1.23 -5.93 48.63
CA TYR A 327 -1.64 -4.87 47.72
C TYR A 327 -1.79 -5.44 46.32
N GLY A 328 -2.82 -5.03 45.59
CA GLY A 328 -3.15 -5.59 44.28
C GLY A 328 -4.46 -5.01 43.76
N GLY A 329 -4.83 -5.38 42.54
CA GLY A 329 -6.02 -4.90 41.87
C GLY A 329 -6.19 -5.51 40.48
N GLY A 330 -7.14 -4.97 39.72
CA GLY A 330 -7.29 -5.25 38.29
C GLY A 330 -6.58 -4.20 37.44
N LEU A 331 -6.62 -4.39 36.13
CA LEU A 331 -5.99 -3.51 35.16
C LEU A 331 -6.37 -2.02 35.32
N PRO A 332 -7.61 -1.62 35.65
CA PRO A 332 -7.94 -0.22 35.93
C PRO A 332 -7.13 0.35 37.09
N GLN A 333 -7.06 -0.36 38.23
CA GLN A 333 -6.29 0.07 39.39
C GLN A 333 -4.78 0.13 39.09
N PHE A 334 -4.29 -0.76 38.21
CA PHE A 334 -2.91 -0.73 37.75
C PHE A 334 -2.61 0.50 36.90
N ALA A 335 -3.54 0.89 36.03
CA ALA A 335 -3.42 2.09 35.20
C ALA A 335 -3.43 3.37 36.04
N ASP A 336 -4.33 3.47 37.01
CA ASP A 336 -4.40 4.60 37.96
C ASP A 336 -3.08 4.77 38.70
N MET A 337 -2.51 3.67 39.21
CA MET A 337 -1.23 3.67 39.91
C MET A 337 -0.06 4.16 39.04
N ILE A 338 -0.05 3.84 37.74
CA ILE A 338 0.97 4.35 36.80
C ILE A 338 0.82 5.86 36.61
N ILE A 339 -0.42 6.36 36.52
CA ILE A 339 -0.70 7.80 36.37
C ILE A 339 -0.26 8.55 37.63
N GLU A 340 -0.59 8.05 38.82
CA GLU A 340 -0.18 8.64 40.10
C GLU A 340 1.34 8.75 40.23
N GLU A 341 2.08 7.70 39.88
CA GLU A 341 3.55 7.71 39.97
C GLU A 341 4.17 8.67 38.95
N ARG A 342 3.59 8.81 37.75
CA ARG A 342 4.03 9.79 36.75
C ARG A 342 3.85 11.21 37.27
N ASN A 343 2.67 11.52 37.82
CA ASN A 343 2.36 12.84 38.35
C ASN A 343 3.25 13.21 39.56
N ARG A 344 3.61 12.21 40.37
CA ARG A 344 4.58 12.38 41.47
C ARG A 344 5.99 12.71 40.95
N LYS A 345 6.44 12.07 39.88
CA LYS A 345 7.75 12.35 39.28
C LYS A 345 7.80 13.73 38.62
N SER A 346 6.76 14.11 37.88
CA SER A 346 6.73 15.44 37.24
C SER A 346 6.74 16.57 38.27
N THR A 347 5.96 16.42 39.36
CA THR A 347 5.96 17.41 40.45
C THR A 347 7.30 17.47 41.19
N ALA A 348 7.99 16.33 41.36
CA ALA A 348 9.33 16.30 41.95
C ALA A 348 10.39 16.98 41.06
N GLU A 349 10.36 16.75 39.74
CA GLU A 349 11.24 17.40 38.75
C GLU A 349 10.99 18.92 38.65
N GLU A 350 9.72 19.34 38.73
CA GLU A 350 9.34 20.76 38.78
C GLU A 350 9.78 21.44 40.09
N ALA A 351 9.83 20.71 41.20
CA ALA A 351 10.34 21.23 42.47
C ALA A 351 11.88 21.34 42.48
N LEU A 352 12.57 20.36 41.89
CA LEU A 352 14.04 20.34 41.75
C LEU A 352 14.58 21.39 40.76
N SER A 353 13.82 21.74 39.72
CA SER A 353 14.21 22.78 38.75
C SER A 353 13.99 24.22 39.26
N LYS A 354 13.35 24.37 40.42
CA LYS A 354 13.12 25.65 41.11
C LYS A 354 14.07 25.90 42.29
N LEU A 355 14.95 24.94 42.59
CA LEU A 355 16.06 25.05 43.54
C LEU A 355 17.36 25.28 42.77
#